data_AF-A0A4Q5SE75-F1
#
_entry.id   AF-A0A4Q5SE75-F1
#
_cell.length_a   1.000
_cell.length_b   1.000
_cell.length_c   1.000
_cell.angle_alpha   90.00
_cell.angle_beta   90.00
_cell.angle_gamma   90.00
#
_symmetry.space_group_name_H-M   'P 1'
#
loop_
_entity.id
_entity.type
_entity.pdbx_description
1 polymer ?
#
loop_
_entity_poly.entity_id
_entity_poly.type
_entity_poly.pdbx_seq_one_letter_code
_entity_poly.pdbx_strand_id
1 'polypeptide(L)' 'QLTMKSTSIQKKGSGFLGKFNLTIKGITKPIDMPFTYNETNGKAEFNGSFKIKRKDFNVGGNSMVLGDEVTITIKAVTAK' A
#
# COMPACT_ATOMS: atom_id res chain seq x y z
N GLN A 1 -10.06 -10.45 -6.56
CA GLN A 1 -9.51 -9.18 -7.08
C GLN A 1 -8.83 -8.42 -5.94
N LEU A 2 -7.70 -7.78 -6.24
CA LEU A 2 -7.01 -6.84 -5.36
C LEU A 2 -6.95 -5.49 -6.07
N THR A 3 -7.43 -4.43 -5.45
CA THR A 3 -7.38 -3.07 -6.01
C THR A 3 -7.00 -2.08 -4.93
N MET A 4 -6.21 -1.08 -5.29
CA MET A 4 -5.87 0.04 -4.42
C MET A 4 -6.19 1.33 -5.15
N LYS A 5 -6.97 2.22 -4.53
CA LYS A 5 -7.38 3.50 -5.12
C LYS A 5 -7.02 4.64 -4.18
N SER A 6 -6.28 5.63 -4.66
CA SER A 6 -5.93 6.82 -3.87
C SER A 6 -7.17 7.65 -3.59
N THR A 7 -7.31 8.12 -2.35
CA THR A 7 -8.34 9.09 -1.95
C THR A 7 -7.72 10.47 -1.72
N SER A 8 -6.50 10.54 -1.21
CA SER A 8 -5.74 11.78 -1.06
C SER A 8 -4.25 11.50 -1.00
N ILE A 9 -3.43 12.43 -1.48
CA ILE A 9 -1.97 12.39 -1.32
C ILE A 9 -1.55 13.70 -0.68
N GLN A 10 -0.77 13.61 0.39
CA GLN A 10 -0.28 14.77 1.14
C GLN A 10 1.24 14.71 1.22
N LYS A 11 1.92 15.83 0.98
CA LYS A 11 3.38 15.92 1.20
C LYS A 11 3.65 15.91 2.71
N LYS A 12 4.62 15.10 3.15
CA LYS A 12 5.02 14.96 4.55
C LYS A 12 6.55 14.95 4.65
N GLY A 13 7.13 16.11 4.97
CA GLY A 13 8.59 16.28 5.02
C GLY A 13 9.23 16.02 3.64
N SER A 14 10.21 15.10 3.61
CA SER A 14 10.90 14.66 2.38
C SER A 14 10.13 13.59 1.59
N GLY A 15 8.99 13.11 2.08
CA GLY A 15 8.18 12.08 1.42
C GLY A 15 6.71 12.48 1.31
N PHE A 16 5.87 11.47 1.12
CA PHE A 16 4.43 11.62 0.97
C PHE A 16 3.68 10.65 1.87
N LEU A 17 2.49 11.04 2.29
CA LEU A 17 1.50 10.18 2.91
C LEU A 17 0.31 10.06 1.96
N GLY A 18 0.11 8.89 1.39
CA GLY A 18 -1.06 8.60 0.57
C GLY A 18 -2.12 7.87 1.38
N LYS A 19 -3.36 8.33 1.29
CA LYS A 19 -4.54 7.62 1.78
C LYS A 19 -5.14 6.83 0.63
N PHE A 20 -5.42 5.56 0.86
CA PHE A 20 -5.92 4.66 -0.16
C PHE A 20 -7.07 3.81 0.37
N ASN A 21 -8.00 3.47 -0.51
CA ASN A 21 -8.95 2.39 -0.30
C ASN A 21 -8.35 1.11 -0.87
N LEU A 22 -7.91 0.22 0.00
CA LEU A 22 -7.43 -1.11 -0.35
C LEU A 22 -8.60 -2.08 -0.32
N THR A 23 -8.82 -2.78 -1.42
CA THR A 23 -9.84 -3.81 -1.55
C THR A 23 -9.17 -5.15 -1.81
N ILE A 24 -9.43 -6.13 -0.93
CA ILE A 24 -8.96 -7.50 -1.07
C ILE A 24 -10.16 -8.42 -0.88
N LYS A 25 -10.40 -9.32 -1.85
CA LYS A 25 -11.55 -10.25 -1.84
C LYS A 25 -12.91 -9.54 -1.61
N GLY A 26 -13.08 -8.34 -2.18
CA GLY A 26 -14.32 -7.56 -2.07
C GLY A 26 -14.47 -6.76 -0.77
N ILE A 27 -13.55 -6.90 0.20
CA ILE A 27 -13.55 -6.11 1.43
C ILE A 27 -12.66 -4.89 1.22
N THR A 28 -13.24 -3.70 1.37
CA THR A 28 -12.52 -2.42 1.26
C THR A 28 -12.21 -1.84 2.64
N LYS A 29 -10.95 -1.44 2.86
CA LYS A 29 -10.52 -0.71 4.06
C LYS A 29 -9.66 0.49 3.68
N PRO A 30 -9.81 1.63 4.38
CA PRO A 30 -8.89 2.74 4.24
C PRO A 30 -7.54 2.38 4.85
N ILE A 31 -6.46 2.72 4.16
CA ILE A 31 -5.08 2.56 4.62
C ILE A 31 -4.30 3.84 4.36
N ASP A 32 -3.37 4.14 5.25
CA ASP A 32 -2.40 5.21 5.10
C ASP A 32 -1.06 4.57 4.73
N MET A 33 -0.52 4.93 3.57
CA MET A 33 0.75 4.43 3.09
C MET A 33 1.74 5.59 2.95
N PRO A 34 2.78 5.66 3.79
CA PRO A 34 3.90 6.53 3.51
C PRO A 34 4.67 6.00 2.30
N PHE A 35 5.06 6.90 1.41
CA PHE A 35 5.84 6.56 0.22
C PHE A 35 6.81 7.66 -0.17
N THR A 36 7.84 7.29 -0.93
CA THR A 36 8.76 8.22 -1.58
C THR A 36 8.52 8.21 -3.08
N TYR A 37 8.72 9.36 -3.70
CA TYR A 37 8.68 9.56 -5.13
C TYR A 37 9.99 10.22 -5.54
N ASN A 38 10.80 9.52 -6.32
CA ASN A 38 12.08 9.99 -6.82
C ASN A 38 12.03 10.01 -8.34
N GLU A 39 12.24 11.18 -8.93
CA GLU A 39 12.31 11.33 -10.37
C GLU A 39 13.73 11.68 -10.79
N THR A 40 14.35 10.82 -11.59
CA THR A 40 15.72 10.97 -12.06
C THR A 40 15.81 10.58 -13.53
N ASN A 41 16.36 11.45 -14.39
CA ASN A 41 16.60 11.16 -15.81
C ASN A 41 15.37 10.61 -16.57
N GLY A 42 14.17 11.16 -16.29
CA GLY A 42 12.92 10.72 -16.93
C GLY A 42 12.39 9.38 -16.43
N LYS A 43 12.97 8.81 -15.37
CA LYS A 43 12.44 7.67 -14.64
C LYS A 43 11.86 8.15 -13.32
N ALA A 44 10.60 7.81 -13.07
CA ALA A 44 9.95 8.06 -11.80
C ALA A 44 9.83 6.74 -11.03
N GLU A 45 10.41 6.71 -9.84
CA GLU A 45 10.38 5.58 -8.93
C GLU A 45 9.49 5.90 -7.73
N PHE A 46 8.53 5.01 -7.49
CA PHE A 46 7.62 5.04 -6.36
C PHE A 46 7.93 3.87 -5.43
N ASN A 47 8.23 4.19 -4.17
CA ASN A 47 8.49 3.19 -3.13
C ASN A 47 7.60 3.43 -1.93
N GLY A 48 6.75 2.46 -1.60
CA GLY A 48 5.86 2.52 -0.44
C GLY A 48 5.85 1.20 0.33
N SER A 49 5.63 1.29 1.64
CA SER A 49 5.44 0.11 2.48
C SER A 49 4.44 0.41 3.58
N PHE A 50 3.55 -0.54 3.85
CA PHE A 50 2.56 -0.43 4.90
C PHE A 50 2.16 -1.81 5.42
N LYS A 51 1.56 -1.84 6.60
CA LYS A 51 1.12 -3.06 7.26
C LYS A 51 -0.39 -3.15 7.27
N ILE A 52 -0.91 -4.36 7.08
CA ILE A 52 -2.33 -4.67 7.22
C ILE A 52 -2.52 -5.86 8.15
N LYS A 53 -3.72 -5.99 8.71
CA LYS A 53 -4.16 -7.24 9.34
C LYS A 53 -4.84 -8.11 8.28
N ARG A 54 -4.27 -9.27 7.97
CA ARG A 54 -4.80 -10.18 6.93
C ARG A 54 -6.22 -10.66 7.22
N LYS A 55 -6.55 -10.81 8.51
CA LYS A 55 -7.86 -11.28 8.98
C LYS A 55 -8.97 -10.26 8.68
N ASP A 56 -8.67 -8.97 8.65
CA ASP A 56 -9.64 -7.92 8.30
C ASP A 56 -10.15 -8.06 6.86
N PHE A 57 -9.43 -8.81 6.01
CA PHE A 57 -9.75 -9.10 4.62
C PHE A 57 -10.09 -10.58 4.38
N ASN A 58 -10.29 -11.38 5.44
CA ASN A 58 -10.55 -12.82 5.37
C ASN A 58 -9.50 -13.59 4.53
N VAL A 59 -8.23 -13.20 4.68
CA VAL A 59 -7.08 -13.85 4.03
C VAL A 59 -6.43 -14.84 4.99
N GLY A 60 -6.30 -16.10 4.55
CA GLY A 60 -5.58 -17.17 5.28
C GLY A 60 -6.36 -17.85 6.41
N GLY A 61 -7.68 -17.61 6.53
CA GLY A 61 -8.56 -18.28 7.51
C GLY A 61 -8.13 -18.13 8.97
N ASN A 62 -8.70 -18.98 9.84
CA ASN A 62 -8.43 -19.03 11.28
C ASN A 62 -7.18 -19.88 11.62
N SER A 63 -6.08 -19.70 10.90
CA SER A 63 -4.81 -20.28 11.31
C SER A 63 -4.26 -19.50 12.51
N MET A 64 -4.07 -20.19 13.64
CA MET A 64 -3.41 -19.67 14.85
C MET A 64 -1.89 -19.55 14.66
N VAL A 65 -1.32 -20.25 13.68
CA VAL A 65 0.13 -20.34 13.44
C VAL A 65 0.63 -19.24 12.49
N LEU A 66 -0.26 -18.67 11.67
CA LEU A 66 0.08 -17.65 10.69
C LEU A 66 -0.09 -16.25 11.30
N GLY A 67 0.97 -15.42 11.27
CA GLY A 67 0.93 -14.06 11.79
C GLY A 67 -0.18 -13.20 11.17
N ASP A 68 -0.81 -12.35 11.99
CA ASP A 68 -1.96 -11.55 11.57
C ASP A 68 -1.55 -10.31 10.78
N GLU A 69 -0.38 -9.77 11.06
CA GLU A 69 0.17 -8.61 10.39
C GLU A 69 0.96 -9.01 9.14
N VAL A 70 0.63 -8.40 8.02
CA VAL A 70 1.31 -8.58 6.73
C VAL A 70 1.86 -7.24 6.29
N THR A 71 3.13 -7.21 5.91
CA THR A 71 3.75 -6.03 5.30
C THR A 71 3.60 -6.12 3.79
N ILE A 72 2.99 -5.10 3.20
CA ILE A 72 2.87 -4.92 1.75
C ILE A 72 3.92 -3.90 1.33
N THR A 73 4.71 -4.25 0.32
CA THR A 73 5.72 -3.37 -0.27
C THR A 73 5.35 -3.14 -1.73
N ILE A 74 5.32 -1.87 -2.13
CA ILE A 74 5.04 -1.45 -3.50
C ILE A 74 6.28 -0.75 -4.03
N LYS A 75 6.78 -1.27 -5.16
CA LYS A 75 7.84 -0.66 -5.95
C LYS A 75 7.35 -0.54 -7.38
N ALA A 76 7.25 0.68 -7.88
CA ALA A 76 6.87 0.94 -9.26
C ALA A 76 7.91 1.86 -9.89
N VAL A 77 8.40 1.49 -11.06
CA VAL A 77 9.27 2.32 -11.88
C VAL A 77 8.53 2.62 -13.16
N THR A 78 8.40 3.90 -13.49
CA THR A 78 7.85 4.35 -14.76
C THR A 78 8.96 5.03 -15.54
N ALA A 79 9.11 4.66 -16.80
CA ALA A 79 9.94 5.36 -17.76
C ALA A 79 9.01 6.16 -18.67
N LYS A 80 9.38 7.41 -18.93
CA LYS A 80 8.67 8.26 -19.89
C LYS A 80 8.81 7.73 -21.31
#